data_AF-A0A2P1P8D9-F1
#
_entry.id   AF-A0A2P1P8D9-F1
#
_cell.length_a   1.000
_cell.length_b   1.000
_cell.length_c   1.000
_cell.angle_alpha   90.00
_cell.angle_beta   90.00
_cell.angle_gamma   90.00
#
_symmetry.space_group_name_H-M   'P 1'
#
loop_
_entity.id
_entity.type
_entity.pdbx_description
1 polymer ?
#
loop_
_entity_poly.entity_id
_entity_poly.type
_entity_poly.pdbx_seq_one_letter_code
_entity_poly.pdbx_strand_id
1 'polypeptide(L)'
;MKLLTCLNILVLILLIHMNFHFKNNFYEMTVMSKLLDSKIMQEKQNIATLNAEIAYITSPKYLSALSHKHLKLQNVDYKQIVKDFQQASILLTK
;
A
#
# COMPACT_ATOMS: atom_id res chain seq x y z
N MET A 1 -6.14 49.74 -45.19
CA MET A 1 -5.75 48.34 -45.48
C MET A 1 -4.56 47.85 -44.65
N LYS A 2 -3.41 48.53 -44.62
CA LYS A 2 -2.19 48.06 -43.93
C LYS A 2 -2.36 47.77 -42.42
N LEU A 3 -3.24 48.51 -41.73
CA LEU A 3 -3.52 48.31 -40.30
C LEU A 3 -4.28 47.00 -40.03
N LEU A 4 -5.24 46.65 -40.90
CA LEU A 4 -6.05 45.43 -40.79
C LEU A 4 -5.19 44.16 -41.03
N THR A 5 -4.28 44.23 -42.00
CA THR A 5 -3.32 43.14 -42.25
C THR A 5 -2.36 42.94 -41.08
N CYS A 6 -1.92 44.02 -40.42
CA CYS A 6 -1.07 43.95 -39.24
C CYS A 6 -1.81 43.29 -38.06
N LEU A 7 -3.08 43.67 -37.84
CA LEU A 7 -3.94 43.06 -36.81
C LEU A 7 -4.14 41.56 -37.05
N ASN A 8 -4.40 41.15 -38.30
CA ASN A 8 -4.57 39.74 -38.65
C ASN A 8 -3.29 38.91 -38.41
N ILE A 9 -2.12 39.46 -38.73
CA ILE A 9 -0.83 38.79 -38.45
C ILE A 9 -0.64 38.62 -36.94
N LEU A 10 -0.98 39.63 -36.14
CA LEU A 10 -0.84 39.58 -34.69
C LEU A 10 -1.78 38.53 -34.07
N VAL A 11 -3.02 38.43 -34.55
CA VAL A 11 -3.97 37.37 -34.15
C VAL A 11 -3.44 35.99 -34.53
N LEU A 12 -2.86 35.84 -35.72
CA LEU A 12 -2.28 34.57 -36.16
C LEU A 12 -1.13 34.12 -35.25
N ILE A 13 -0.23 35.04 -34.88
CA ILE A 13 0.90 34.76 -33.98
C ILE A 13 0.38 34.34 -32.60
N LEU A 14 -0.64 35.03 -32.07
CA LEU A 14 -1.26 34.68 -30.79
C LEU A 14 -1.89 33.28 -30.83
N LEU A 15 -2.57 32.92 -31.91
CA LEU A 15 -3.17 31.60 -32.08
C LEU A 15 -2.11 30.50 -32.13
N ILE A 16 -1.00 30.71 -32.84
CA ILE A 16 0.11 29.76 -32.90
C ILE A 16 0.72 29.58 -31.51
N HIS A 17 0.96 30.69 -30.80
CA HIS A 17 1.54 30.66 -29.46
C HIS A 17 0.64 29.94 -28.46
N MET A 18 -0.66 30.24 -28.46
CA MET A 18 -1.64 29.55 -27.61
C MET A 18 -1.71 28.06 -27.94
N ASN A 19 -1.76 27.70 -29.22
CA ASN A 19 -1.82 26.29 -29.62
C ASN A 19 -0.57 25.52 -29.17
N PHE A 20 0.60 26.12 -29.28
CA PHE A 20 1.84 25.55 -28.78
C PHE A 20 1.79 25.31 -27.25
N HIS A 21 1.33 26.30 -26.48
CA HIS A 21 1.18 26.17 -25.03
C HIS A 21 0.19 25.06 -24.64
N PHE A 22 -0.98 25.00 -25.30
CA PHE A 22 -1.96 23.94 -25.06
C PHE A 22 -1.38 22.56 -25.35
N LYS A 23 -0.68 22.40 -26.47
CA LYS A 23 -0.06 21.13 -26.85
C LYS A 23 1.00 20.71 -25.83
N ASN A 24 1.84 21.64 -25.38
CA ASN A 24 2.89 21.35 -24.41
C ASN A 24 2.31 20.94 -23.06
N ASN A 25 1.33 21.70 -22.55
CA ASN A 25 0.68 21.38 -21.28
C ASN A 25 -0.04 20.02 -21.34
N PHE A 26 -0.71 19.71 -22.45
CA PHE A 26 -1.36 18.42 -22.62
C PHE A 26 -0.35 17.26 -22.62
N TYR A 27 0.81 17.44 -23.26
CA TYR A 27 1.89 16.47 -23.25
C TYR A 27 2.44 16.26 -21.83
N GLU A 28 2.73 17.35 -21.10
CA GLU A 28 3.20 17.29 -19.71
C GLU A 28 2.21 16.58 -18.79
N MET A 29 0.91 16.91 -18.90
CA MET A 29 -0.15 16.23 -18.13
C MET A 29 -0.22 14.74 -18.45
N THR A 30 -0.06 14.37 -19.72
CA THR A 30 -0.07 12.96 -20.15
C THR A 30 1.14 12.20 -19.57
N VAL A 31 2.32 12.80 -19.59
CA VAL A 31 3.53 12.22 -19.00
C VAL A 31 3.37 12.06 -17.49
N MET A 32 2.87 13.10 -16.81
CA MET A 32 2.63 13.06 -15.37
C MET A 32 1.60 12.00 -14.99
N SER A 33 0.52 11.85 -15.77
CA SER A 33 -0.48 10.80 -15.56
C SER A 33 0.13 9.41 -15.65
N LYS A 34 0.93 9.13 -16.68
CA LYS A 34 1.60 7.83 -16.85
C LYS A 34 2.56 7.53 -15.70
N LEU A 35 3.30 8.54 -15.24
CA LEU A 35 4.22 8.40 -14.11
C LEU A 35 3.46 8.09 -12.81
N LEU A 36 2.31 8.75 -12.60
CA LEU A 36 1.45 8.49 -11.45
C LEU A 36 0.87 7.08 -11.51
N ASP A 37 0.37 6.63 -12.66
CA ASP A 37 -0.15 5.27 -12.85
C ASP A 37 0.91 4.21 -12.55
N SER A 38 2.14 4.43 -13.02
CA SER A 38 3.28 3.55 -12.73
C SER A 38 3.56 3.48 -11.22
N LYS A 39 3.56 4.61 -10.52
CA LYS A 39 3.75 4.65 -9.07
C LYS A 39 2.62 3.93 -8.33
N ILE A 40 1.38 4.11 -8.76
CA ILE A 40 0.22 3.43 -8.17
C ILE A 40 0.34 1.91 -8.34
N MET A 41 0.76 1.42 -9.51
CA MET A 41 0.99 -0.03 -9.71
C MET A 41 2.10 -0.56 -8.80
N GLN A 42 3.19 0.18 -8.66
CA GLN A 42 4.29 -0.20 -7.78
C GLN A 42 3.82 -0.28 -6.31
N GLU A 43 3.08 0.72 -5.83
CA GLU A 43 2.57 0.69 -4.45
C GLU A 43 1.55 -0.42 -4.22
N LYS A 44 0.71 -0.74 -5.22
CA LYS A 44 -0.18 -1.91 -5.13
C LYS A 44 0.61 -3.22 -4.98
N GLN A 45 1.72 -3.37 -5.70
CA GLN A 45 2.60 -4.53 -5.56
C GLN A 45 3.27 -4.56 -4.18
N ASN A 46 3.75 -3.42 -3.69
CA ASN A 46 4.33 -3.32 -2.34
C ASN A 46 3.32 -3.75 -1.27
N ILE A 47 2.09 -3.26 -1.34
CA ILE A 47 1.00 -3.63 -0.43
C ILE A 47 0.71 -5.13 -0.50
N ALA A 48 0.68 -5.72 -1.70
CA ALA A 48 0.45 -7.14 -1.87
C ALA A 48 1.56 -7.98 -1.21
N THR A 49 2.83 -7.58 -1.39
CA THR A 49 3.99 -8.22 -0.76
C THR A 49 3.92 -8.10 0.76
N LEU A 50 3.66 -6.91 1.29
CA LEU A 50 3.52 -6.69 2.73
C LEU A 50 2.38 -7.52 3.33
N ASN A 51 1.24 -7.62 2.64
CA ASN A 51 0.15 -8.46 3.08
C ASN A 51 0.54 -9.95 3.12
N ALA A 52 1.31 -10.42 2.14
CA ALA A 52 1.81 -11.79 2.13
C ALA A 52 2.81 -12.04 3.28
N GLU A 53 3.70 -11.09 3.56
CA GLU A 53 4.64 -11.15 4.68
C GLU A 53 3.92 -11.14 6.03
N ILE A 54 2.93 -10.27 6.21
CA ILE A 54 2.10 -10.23 7.41
C ILE A 54 1.38 -11.57 7.58
N ALA A 55 0.73 -12.10 6.54
CA ALA A 55 0.06 -13.40 6.58
C ALA A 55 1.04 -14.53 6.94
N TYR A 56 2.28 -14.48 6.46
CA TYR A 56 3.32 -15.44 6.81
C TYR A 56 3.73 -15.35 8.28
N ILE A 57 4.03 -14.14 8.79
CA ILE A 57 4.46 -13.91 10.17
C ILE A 57 3.33 -14.24 11.15
N THR A 58 2.10 -13.86 10.81
CA THR A 58 0.90 -14.15 11.60
C THR A 58 0.36 -15.56 11.39
N SER A 59 1.01 -16.38 10.57
CA SER A 59 0.60 -17.76 10.40
C SER A 59 0.71 -18.51 11.74
N PRO A 60 -0.28 -19.35 12.10
CA PRO A 60 -0.26 -20.09 13.36
C PRO A 60 1.01 -20.92 13.54
N LYS A 61 1.55 -21.44 12.44
CA LYS A 61 2.80 -22.21 12.42
C LYS A 61 4.01 -21.35 12.80
N TYR A 62 4.13 -20.15 12.24
CA TYR A 62 5.24 -19.24 12.54
C TYR A 62 5.11 -18.65 13.94
N LEU A 63 3.90 -18.24 14.35
CA LEU A 63 3.61 -17.81 15.72
C LEU A 63 3.90 -18.90 16.76
N SER A 64 3.52 -20.15 16.49
CA SER A 64 3.81 -21.29 17.37
C SER A 64 5.32 -21.55 17.47
N ALA A 65 6.04 -21.51 16.35
CA ALA A 65 7.50 -21.66 16.33
C ALA A 65 8.20 -20.53 17.10
N LEU A 66 7.75 -19.27 16.93
CA LEU A 66 8.32 -18.11 17.61
C LEU A 66 8.03 -18.15 19.12
N SER A 67 6.80 -18.50 19.49
CA SER A 67 6.38 -18.72 20.88
C SER A 67 7.20 -19.82 21.55
N HIS A 68 7.39 -20.95 20.87
CA HIS A 68 8.21 -22.05 21.40
C HIS A 68 9.69 -21.66 21.53
N LYS A 69 10.24 -20.92 20.55
CA LYS A 69 11.64 -20.49 20.52
C LYS A 69 11.99 -19.43 21.55
N HIS A 70 11.12 -18.44 21.75
CA HIS A 70 11.42 -17.27 22.59
C HIS A 70 10.73 -17.29 23.95
N LEU A 71 9.52 -17.84 24.04
CA LEU A 71 8.75 -17.88 25.28
C LEU A 71 8.83 -19.25 25.96
N LYS A 72 9.45 -20.26 25.33
CA LYS A 72 9.50 -21.67 25.80
C LYS A 72 8.12 -22.17 26.27
N LEU A 73 7.05 -21.65 25.66
CA LEU A 73 5.70 -22.04 26.00
C LEU A 73 5.53 -23.50 25.55
N GLN A 74 5.38 -24.39 26.53
CA GLN A 74 4.96 -25.77 26.27
C GLN A 74 3.58 -25.72 25.64
N ASN A 75 3.33 -26.57 24.65
CA ASN A 75 1.98 -26.84 24.16
C ASN A 75 1.23 -27.49 25.32
N VAL A 76 0.49 -26.68 26.08
CA VAL A 76 -0.28 -27.20 27.19
C VAL A 76 -1.59 -27.74 26.61
N ASP A 77 -1.78 -29.06 26.68
CA ASP A 77 -3.07 -29.66 26.35
C ASP A 77 -4.10 -29.09 27.32
N TYR A 78 -5.14 -28.46 26.78
CA TYR A 78 -6.22 -27.84 27.54
C TYR A 78 -6.85 -28.81 28.55
N LYS A 79 -6.87 -30.12 28.22
CA LYS A 79 -7.36 -31.17 29.14
C LYS A 79 -6.48 -31.31 30.38
N GLN A 80 -5.17 -31.06 30.26
CA GLN A 80 -4.21 -31.11 31.36
C GLN A 80 -4.42 -29.91 32.29
N ILE A 81 -4.58 -28.70 31.73
CA ILE A 81 -4.83 -27.46 32.50
C ILE A 81 -6.09 -27.58 33.35
N VAL A 82 -7.18 -28.08 32.77
CA VAL A 82 -8.45 -28.23 33.49
C VAL A 82 -8.32 -29.23 34.65
N LYS A 83 -7.59 -30.33 34.44
CA LYS A 83 -7.32 -31.31 35.51
C LYS A 83 -6.45 -30.72 36.62
N ASP A 84 -5.37 -30.03 36.26
CA ASP A 84 -4.46 -29.43 37.23
C ASP A 84 -5.15 -28.33 38.05
N PHE A 85 -6.04 -27.55 37.41
CA PHE A 85 -6.83 -26.53 38.09
C PHE A 85 -7.88 -27.12 39.04
N GLN A 86 -8.58 -28.19 38.63
CA GLN A 86 -9.50 -28.92 39.51
C GLN A 86 -8.76 -29.52 40.71
N GLN A 87 -7.58 -30.11 40.48
CA GLN A 87 -6.78 -30.74 41.54
C GLN A 87 -6.22 -29.70 42.52
N ALA A 88 -5.80 -28.52 42.03
CA ALA A 88 -5.39 -27.40 42.87
C ALA A 88 -6.53 -26.81 43.70
N SER A 89 -7.75 -26.71 43.13
CA SER A 89 -8.92 -26.21 43.87
C SER A 89 -9.34 -27.11 45.04
N ILE A 90 -9.14 -28.44 44.91
CA ILE A 90 -9.43 -29.42 45.96
C ILE A 90 -8.41 -29.34 47.11
N LEU A 91 -7.15 -28.99 46.80
CA LEU A 91 -6.10 -28.82 47.80
C LEU A 91 -6.24 -27.53 48.62
N LEU A 92 -6.89 -26.51 48.07
CA LEU A 92 -7.15 -25.22 48.75
C LEU A 92 -8.43 -25.22 49.60
N THR A 93 -9.25 -26.28 49.52
CA THR A 93 -10.49 -26.46 50.30
C THR A 93 -10.37 -27.46 51.45
N LYS A 94 -9.16 -27.94 51.74
CA LYS A 94 -8.80 -28.70 52.95
C LYS A 94 -7.98 -27.83 53.88
#